data_AF-A0A357YND6-F1
#
_entry.id   AF-A0A357YND6-F1
#
_cell.length_a   1.000
_cell.length_b   1.000
_cell.length_c   1.000
_cell.angle_alpha   90.00
_cell.angle_beta   90.00
_cell.angle_gamma   90.00
#
_symmetry.space_group_name_H-M   'P 1'
#
loop_
_entity.id
_entity.type
_entity.pdbx_description
1 polymer ?
#
loop_
_entity_poly.entity_id
_entity_poly.type
_entity_poly.pdbx_seq_one_letter_code
_entity_poly.pdbx_strand_id
1 'polypeptide(L)'
;MKKKLFFKFFVFAVIGALVTMTSCKDYDDDITRIDTGLSGVKSDLTSQLAAIKTEMNSSVDSKVKTVADGLAAEKAELDKLKAELATLKASAAGDAEIAALEKKIADSKTEIMETVITLEAFNNFKASNATQLDTLTLRVIALEENSATKAEMEALEAEIAGKLVALQGQLDALDVRVVALEKSLADLMAKHDEDVEDLIGKIGALRSELDPRITTIETLLEIADGKSGALDKITDELAAQLEKINANAEAIELLRTDLEAELAEQLALIKANEEAINGVAEDLAAKYAELVAADEDLQKQITDNYNELNGKITVNKEAIDALDLRVKGIEDKLPVIEKSIVDLGTELNLRIDSVFKLVSNRLTAITLAPNAYLDGIEAIKFTSLVYRPMEADENSLIPSGMEPDKPYNFSTAAPAEASYKFNPRSFKLKNADYSYVNRTAEVLTSFRSAEVSNFVEIIGEPVYKAVDGTVNFKLRRLNAHSTSTTPLNPEVWAMNGGNGERVENFIALEAKLKAEALAEGETDVVVAAP
;
A
#
# COMPACT_ATOMS: atom_id res chain seq x y z
N MET A 1 -106.79 60.38 66.00
CA MET A 1 -107.69 61.55 66.04
C MET A 1 -108.94 61.40 66.93
N LYS A 2 -108.88 60.80 68.14
CA LYS A 2 -110.06 60.67 69.04
C LYS A 2 -109.91 61.32 70.43
N LYS A 3 -108.79 61.99 70.72
CA LYS A 3 -108.52 62.62 72.04
C LYS A 3 -108.74 64.14 72.09
N LYS A 4 -108.82 64.83 70.94
CA LYS A 4 -109.04 66.29 70.85
C LYS A 4 -110.47 66.73 71.23
N LEU A 5 -111.41 65.79 71.35
CA LEU A 5 -112.82 66.07 71.68
C LEU A 5 -113.10 66.13 73.19
N PHE A 6 -112.31 65.45 74.02
CA PHE A 6 -112.58 65.35 75.46
C PHE A 6 -112.14 66.62 76.24
N PHE A 7 -111.00 67.22 75.86
CA PHE A 7 -110.49 68.43 76.51
C PHE A 7 -111.34 69.67 76.22
N LYS A 8 -111.98 69.71 75.03
CA LYS A 8 -112.91 70.80 74.65
C LYS A 8 -114.25 70.74 75.41
N PHE A 9 -114.67 69.56 75.87
CA PHE A 9 -115.92 69.41 76.63
C PHE A 9 -115.79 69.85 78.10
N PHE A 10 -114.59 69.77 78.67
CA PHE A 10 -114.35 70.13 80.08
C PHE A 10 -114.36 71.65 80.31
N VAL A 11 -113.87 72.43 79.35
CA VAL A 11 -113.80 73.91 79.45
C VAL A 11 -115.19 74.58 79.38
N PHE A 12 -116.17 73.95 78.71
CA PHE A 12 -117.53 74.50 78.62
C PHE A 12 -118.39 74.27 79.88
N ALA A 13 -118.02 73.32 80.76
CA ALA A 13 -118.83 72.98 81.94
C ALA A 13 -118.62 73.94 83.13
N VAL A 14 -117.52 74.69 83.18
CA VAL A 14 -117.14 75.51 84.35
C VAL A 14 -117.73 76.92 84.31
N ILE A 15 -118.21 77.42 83.17
CA ILE A 15 -118.68 78.81 83.01
C ILE A 15 -120.21 78.94 83.24
N GLY A 16 -120.94 77.83 83.40
CA GLY A 16 -122.42 77.80 83.35
C GLY A 16 -123.19 77.94 84.67
N ALA A 17 -122.56 78.04 85.84
CA ALA A 17 -123.26 77.97 87.12
C ALA A 17 -122.89 79.12 88.07
N LEU A 18 -123.45 80.31 87.86
CA LEU A 18 -123.73 81.28 88.94
C LEU A 18 -124.70 82.37 88.42
N VAL A 19 -126.01 82.12 88.50
CA VAL A 19 -127.05 83.16 88.33
C VAL A 19 -128.09 83.03 89.44
N THR A 20 -128.36 84.17 90.10
CA THR A 20 -129.51 84.48 91.00
C THR A 20 -129.44 83.85 92.43
N MET A 21 -129.91 84.42 93.54
CA MET A 21 -130.81 85.54 93.87
C MET A 21 -130.46 86.18 95.25
N THR A 22 -131.03 87.37 95.43
CA THR A 22 -131.16 88.25 96.60
C THR A 22 -132.17 87.79 97.68
N SER A 23 -131.87 87.96 98.97
CA SER A 23 -132.78 88.55 100.01
C SER A 23 -132.19 88.41 101.42
N CYS A 24 -132.06 89.53 102.15
CA CYS A 24 -131.58 89.62 103.53
C CYS A 24 -132.50 88.88 104.53
N LYS A 25 -131.99 87.85 105.21
CA LYS A 25 -132.00 87.71 106.70
C LYS A 25 -131.32 86.41 107.16
N ASP A 26 -130.31 85.96 106.41
CA ASP A 26 -129.51 84.81 106.80
C ASP A 26 -128.07 84.95 106.26
N TYR A 27 -127.57 86.19 106.15
CA TYR A 27 -126.28 86.46 105.52
C TYR A 27 -125.13 85.71 106.20
N ASP A 28 -125.19 85.50 107.50
CA ASP A 28 -124.16 84.69 108.20
C ASP A 28 -124.26 83.22 107.79
N ASP A 29 -125.45 82.63 107.67
CA ASP A 29 -125.60 81.24 107.20
C ASP A 29 -125.30 81.12 105.69
N ASP A 30 -125.64 82.12 104.88
CA ASP A 30 -125.32 82.19 103.46
C ASP A 30 -123.81 82.38 103.23
N ILE A 31 -123.14 83.25 103.99
CA ILE A 31 -121.68 83.43 103.98
C ILE A 31 -121.02 82.15 104.47
N THR A 32 -121.51 81.54 105.55
CA THR A 32 -120.99 80.25 106.04
C THR A 32 -121.17 79.16 105.00
N ARG A 33 -122.30 79.12 104.28
CA ARG A 33 -122.58 78.16 103.19
C ARG A 33 -121.69 78.42 101.97
N ILE A 34 -121.46 79.68 101.60
CA ILE A 34 -120.55 80.07 100.52
C ILE A 34 -119.09 79.75 100.90
N ASP A 35 -118.67 80.02 102.12
CA ASP A 35 -117.31 79.77 102.59
C ASP A 35 -117.05 78.25 102.76
N THR A 36 -118.06 77.51 103.20
CA THR A 36 -118.08 76.04 103.20
C THR A 36 -118.05 75.50 101.76
N GLY A 37 -118.81 76.10 100.84
CA GLY A 37 -118.83 75.74 99.42
C GLY A 37 -117.52 76.06 98.71
N LEU A 38 -116.91 77.22 98.99
CA LEU A 38 -115.61 77.65 98.45
C LEU A 38 -114.49 76.79 99.01
N SER A 39 -114.51 76.46 100.31
CA SER A 39 -113.59 75.50 100.92
C SER A 39 -113.76 74.10 100.34
N GLY A 40 -115.00 73.69 100.04
CA GLY A 40 -115.32 72.45 99.33
C GLY A 40 -114.72 72.43 97.93
N VAL A 41 -114.99 73.46 97.10
CA VAL A 41 -114.45 73.61 95.74
C VAL A 41 -112.91 73.70 95.77
N LYS A 42 -112.32 74.38 96.75
CA LYS A 42 -110.87 74.48 96.97
C LYS A 42 -110.25 73.12 97.26
N SER A 43 -110.81 72.39 98.23
CA SER A 43 -110.38 71.03 98.57
C SER A 43 -110.52 70.08 97.37
N ASP A 44 -111.57 70.25 96.57
CA ASP A 44 -111.82 69.44 95.38
C ASP A 44 -110.84 69.78 94.26
N LEU A 45 -110.52 71.06 94.02
CA LEU A 45 -109.53 71.49 93.02
C LEU A 45 -108.11 71.04 93.39
N THR A 46 -107.72 71.16 94.67
CA THR A 46 -106.42 70.66 95.17
C THR A 46 -106.33 69.14 95.04
N SER A 47 -107.41 68.41 95.38
CA SER A 47 -107.48 66.96 95.20
C SER A 47 -107.45 66.55 93.72
N GLN A 48 -108.17 67.27 92.85
CA GLN A 48 -108.17 67.03 91.41
C GLN A 48 -106.81 67.34 90.78
N LEU A 49 -106.11 68.40 91.20
CA LEU A 49 -104.76 68.72 90.72
C LEU A 49 -103.74 67.65 91.15
N ALA A 50 -103.83 67.17 92.39
CA ALA A 50 -103.01 66.07 92.90
C ALA A 50 -103.32 64.74 92.19
N ALA A 51 -104.60 64.45 91.93
CA ALA A 51 -105.03 63.28 91.16
C ALA A 51 -104.52 63.36 89.71
N ILE A 52 -104.70 64.50 89.04
CA ILE A 52 -104.18 64.73 87.68
C ILE A 52 -102.66 64.60 87.65
N LYS A 53 -101.93 65.13 88.64
CA LYS A 53 -100.47 64.97 88.74
C LYS A 53 -100.07 63.51 88.88
N THR A 54 -100.78 62.75 89.71
CA THR A 54 -100.51 61.32 89.94
C THR A 54 -100.84 60.48 88.70
N GLU A 55 -102.00 60.72 88.09
CA GLU A 55 -102.48 60.04 86.89
C GLU A 55 -101.56 60.35 85.68
N MET A 56 -101.16 61.62 85.52
CA MET A 56 -100.27 62.05 84.46
C MET A 56 -98.87 61.46 84.63
N ASN A 57 -98.29 61.48 85.84
CA ASN A 57 -97.00 60.86 86.11
C ASN A 57 -97.05 59.35 85.87
N SER A 58 -98.10 58.66 86.34
CA SER A 58 -98.26 57.21 86.13
C SER A 58 -98.42 56.85 84.65
N SER A 59 -99.19 57.64 83.88
CA SER A 59 -99.39 57.42 82.45
C SER A 59 -98.10 57.67 81.64
N VAL A 60 -97.36 58.73 81.98
CA VAL A 60 -96.07 59.07 81.36
C VAL A 60 -95.02 58.02 81.70
N ASP A 61 -94.92 57.59 82.97
CA ASP A 61 -93.98 56.56 83.42
C ASP A 61 -94.26 55.22 82.76
N SER A 62 -95.53 54.84 82.63
CA SER A 62 -95.91 53.62 81.91
C SER A 62 -95.46 53.67 80.46
N LYS A 63 -95.62 54.81 79.77
CA LYS A 63 -95.20 54.95 78.36
C LYS A 63 -93.68 54.98 78.20
N VAL A 64 -92.96 55.71 79.07
CA VAL A 64 -91.49 55.72 79.08
C VAL A 64 -90.98 54.31 79.27
N LYS A 65 -91.57 53.57 80.22
CA LYS A 65 -91.21 52.18 80.48
C LYS A 65 -91.47 51.29 79.27
N THR A 66 -92.63 51.38 78.62
CA THR A 66 -92.93 50.60 77.41
C THR A 66 -91.93 50.88 76.28
N VAL A 67 -91.57 52.15 76.03
CA VAL A 67 -90.59 52.49 74.98
C VAL A 67 -89.18 52.03 75.37
N ALA A 68 -88.79 52.17 76.64
CA ALA A 68 -87.50 51.69 77.14
C ALA A 68 -87.35 50.16 77.05
N ASP A 69 -88.41 49.42 77.41
CA ASP A 69 -88.44 47.96 77.33
C ASP A 69 -88.41 47.50 75.86
N GLY A 70 -89.14 48.17 74.95
CA GLY A 70 -89.10 47.91 73.52
C GLY A 70 -87.72 48.15 72.90
N LEU A 71 -87.07 49.26 73.26
CA LEU A 71 -85.70 49.57 72.83
C LEU A 71 -84.69 48.51 73.30
N ALA A 72 -84.87 47.96 74.50
CA ALA A 72 -84.01 46.90 75.01
C ALA A 72 -84.19 45.59 74.23
N ALA A 73 -85.43 45.25 73.87
CA ALA A 73 -85.73 44.08 73.05
C ALA A 73 -85.12 44.19 71.64
N GLU A 74 -85.26 45.35 70.99
CA GLU A 74 -84.74 45.57 69.64
C GLU A 74 -83.21 45.52 69.60
N LYS A 75 -82.53 46.04 70.64
CA LYS A 75 -81.08 45.90 70.79
C LYS A 75 -80.63 44.44 70.92
N ALA A 76 -81.39 43.63 71.65
CA ALA A 76 -81.07 42.20 71.80
C ALA A 76 -81.20 41.46 70.46
N GLU A 77 -82.22 41.78 69.66
CA GLU A 77 -82.39 41.17 68.33
C GLU A 77 -81.30 41.62 67.35
N LEU A 78 -80.89 42.90 67.39
CA LEU A 78 -79.76 43.40 66.60
C LEU A 78 -78.46 42.63 66.90
N ASP A 79 -78.17 42.36 68.16
CA ASP A 79 -76.96 41.62 68.54
C ASP A 79 -77.02 40.15 68.12
N LYS A 80 -78.21 39.55 68.14
CA LYS A 80 -78.44 38.21 67.59
C LYS A 80 -78.23 38.17 66.07
N LEU A 81 -78.78 39.12 65.32
CA LEU A 81 -78.58 39.21 63.87
C LEU A 81 -77.09 39.39 63.50
N LYS A 82 -76.33 40.19 64.27
CA LYS A 82 -74.87 40.32 64.07
C LYS A 82 -74.12 39.01 64.31
N ALA A 83 -74.52 38.23 65.32
CA ALA A 83 -73.91 36.93 65.59
C ALA A 83 -74.23 35.91 64.48
N GLU A 84 -75.46 35.93 63.96
CA GLU A 84 -75.87 35.12 62.81
C GLU A 84 -75.07 35.50 61.55
N LEU A 85 -74.87 36.78 61.26
CA LEU A 85 -74.04 37.25 60.14
C LEU A 85 -72.59 36.76 60.24
N ALA A 86 -71.99 36.84 61.44
CA ALA A 86 -70.64 36.37 61.68
C ALA A 86 -70.51 34.85 61.44
N THR A 87 -71.52 34.09 61.87
CA THR A 87 -71.59 32.63 61.65
C THR A 87 -71.74 32.31 60.17
N LEU A 88 -72.61 33.02 59.46
CA LEU A 88 -72.91 32.82 58.04
C LEU A 88 -71.71 33.14 57.14
N LYS A 89 -70.94 34.20 57.46
CA LYS A 89 -69.68 34.53 56.78
C LYS A 89 -68.60 33.47 56.99
N ALA A 90 -68.60 32.78 58.12
CA ALA A 90 -67.64 31.71 58.41
C ALA A 90 -68.00 30.38 57.70
N SER A 91 -69.27 30.18 57.33
CA SER A 91 -69.76 28.93 56.73
C SER A 91 -69.77 28.90 55.19
N ALA A 92 -69.13 29.86 54.52
CA ALA A 92 -69.11 29.98 53.04
C ALA A 92 -70.52 29.99 52.39
N ALA A 93 -71.48 30.64 53.04
CA ALA A 93 -72.83 30.83 52.50
C ALA A 93 -72.85 31.76 51.27
N GLY A 94 -73.91 31.70 50.47
CA GLY A 94 -74.02 32.49 49.24
C GLY A 94 -74.23 33.99 49.50
N ASP A 95 -73.66 34.84 48.63
CA ASP A 95 -73.65 36.30 48.78
C ASP A 95 -75.05 36.93 48.96
N ALA A 96 -76.09 36.31 48.41
CA ALA A 96 -77.47 36.76 48.54
C ALA A 96 -78.02 36.64 49.98
N GLU A 97 -77.64 35.60 50.72
CA GLU A 97 -78.09 35.37 52.10
C GLU A 97 -77.37 36.30 53.07
N ILE A 98 -76.08 36.57 52.82
CA ILE A 98 -75.29 37.56 53.56
C ILE A 98 -75.86 38.97 53.35
N ALA A 99 -76.16 39.35 52.11
CA ALA A 99 -76.73 40.65 51.79
C ALA A 99 -78.12 40.86 52.43
N ALA A 100 -78.97 39.83 52.46
CA ALA A 100 -80.28 39.90 53.11
C ALA A 100 -80.17 40.10 54.63
N LEU A 101 -79.20 39.47 55.29
CA LEU A 101 -78.96 39.65 56.73
C LEU A 101 -78.37 41.03 57.04
N GLU A 102 -77.45 41.53 56.21
CA GLU A 102 -76.88 42.87 56.36
C GLU A 102 -77.94 43.97 56.22
N LYS A 103 -78.92 43.78 55.31
CA LYS A 103 -80.07 44.69 55.19
C LYS A 103 -80.91 44.72 56.47
N LYS A 104 -81.28 43.56 57.02
CA LYS A 104 -82.03 43.50 58.30
C LYS A 104 -81.29 44.16 59.47
N ILE A 105 -79.97 44.03 59.53
CA ILE A 105 -79.14 44.68 60.56
C ILE A 105 -79.16 46.20 60.39
N ALA A 106 -79.12 46.71 59.16
CA ALA A 106 -79.20 48.13 58.86
C ALA A 106 -80.59 48.70 59.22
N ASP A 107 -81.65 47.96 58.91
CA ASP A 107 -83.04 48.32 59.23
C ASP A 107 -83.23 48.41 60.76
N SER A 108 -82.89 47.37 61.54
CA SER A 108 -82.98 47.42 63.02
C SER A 108 -82.11 48.52 63.64
N LYS A 109 -80.95 48.84 63.06
CA LYS A 109 -80.10 49.94 63.58
C LYS A 109 -80.75 51.31 63.38
N THR A 110 -81.49 51.48 62.29
CA THR A 110 -82.25 52.70 61.98
C THR A 110 -83.43 52.84 62.94
N GLU A 111 -84.20 51.77 63.14
CA GLU A 111 -85.34 51.73 64.07
C GLU A 111 -84.90 51.98 65.53
N ILE A 112 -83.77 51.41 65.96
CA ILE A 112 -83.17 51.71 67.27
C ILE A 112 -82.80 53.19 67.42
N MET A 113 -82.22 53.80 66.38
CA MET A 113 -81.82 55.21 66.43
C MET A 113 -83.03 56.14 66.56
N GLU A 114 -84.09 55.87 65.81
CA GLU A 114 -85.36 56.61 65.89
C GLU A 114 -86.02 56.46 67.26
N THR A 115 -86.00 55.24 67.82
CA THR A 115 -86.55 54.94 69.14
C THR A 115 -85.74 55.62 70.26
N VAL A 116 -84.41 55.73 70.12
CA VAL A 116 -83.54 56.45 71.06
C VAL A 116 -83.81 57.95 71.04
N ILE A 117 -83.95 58.55 69.85
CA ILE A 117 -84.24 59.99 69.70
C ILE A 117 -85.61 60.32 70.28
N THR A 118 -86.61 59.46 70.09
CA THR A 118 -87.94 59.63 70.71
C THR A 118 -87.88 59.49 72.22
N LEU A 119 -87.08 58.57 72.77
CA LEU A 119 -86.91 58.40 74.22
C LEU A 119 -86.26 59.65 74.87
N GLU A 120 -85.22 60.20 74.24
CA GLU A 120 -84.53 61.40 74.73
C GLU A 120 -85.44 62.64 74.69
N ALA A 121 -86.20 62.82 73.60
CA ALA A 121 -87.19 63.88 73.49
C ALA A 121 -88.32 63.75 74.53
N PHE A 122 -88.80 62.54 74.78
CA PHE A 122 -89.86 62.28 75.76
C PHE A 122 -89.41 62.52 77.20
N ASN A 123 -88.15 62.18 77.52
CA ASN A 123 -87.57 62.45 78.84
C ASN A 123 -87.36 63.95 79.10
N ASN A 124 -86.93 64.71 78.08
CA ASN A 124 -86.83 66.16 78.18
C ASN A 124 -88.20 66.84 78.34
N PHE A 125 -89.22 66.35 77.62
CA PHE A 125 -90.60 66.78 77.80
C PHE A 125 -91.10 66.51 79.22
N LYS A 126 -90.86 65.30 79.76
CA LYS A 126 -91.20 64.90 81.14
C LYS A 126 -90.57 65.85 82.16
N ALA A 127 -89.29 66.17 82.04
CA ALA A 127 -88.58 67.05 82.97
C ALA A 127 -89.11 68.49 82.95
N SER A 128 -89.37 69.06 81.76
CA SER A 128 -89.94 70.41 81.61
C SER A 128 -91.34 70.50 82.22
N ASN A 129 -92.19 69.50 81.97
CA ASN A 129 -93.57 69.48 82.44
C ASN A 129 -93.65 69.34 83.97
N ALA A 130 -92.80 68.50 84.57
CA ALA A 130 -92.71 68.35 86.03
C ALA A 130 -92.37 69.70 86.71
N THR A 131 -91.39 70.43 86.16
CA THR A 131 -90.94 71.72 86.72
C THR A 131 -92.04 72.79 86.65
N GLN A 132 -92.76 72.87 85.52
CA GLN A 132 -93.85 73.83 85.33
C GLN A 132 -95.05 73.53 86.24
N LEU A 133 -95.38 72.25 86.42
CA LEU A 133 -96.47 71.80 87.28
C LEU A 133 -96.14 72.00 88.76
N ASP A 134 -94.90 71.75 89.18
CA ASP A 134 -94.43 72.04 90.55
C ASP A 134 -94.50 73.53 90.87
N THR A 135 -94.15 74.40 89.91
CA THR A 135 -94.26 75.85 90.07
C THR A 135 -95.71 76.31 90.27
N LEU A 136 -96.64 75.75 89.49
CA LEU A 136 -98.08 76.01 89.64
C LEU A 136 -98.62 75.48 90.97
N THR A 137 -98.18 74.29 91.38
CA THR A 137 -98.58 73.67 92.65
C THR A 137 -98.15 74.53 93.85
N LEU A 138 -96.91 75.02 93.87
CA LEU A 138 -96.40 75.90 94.92
C LEU A 138 -97.14 77.25 94.98
N ARG A 139 -97.55 77.79 93.83
CA ARG A 139 -98.30 79.04 93.74
C ARG A 139 -99.74 78.88 94.24
N VAL A 140 -100.39 77.77 93.91
CA VAL A 140 -101.72 77.41 94.44
C VAL A 140 -101.66 77.29 95.96
N ILE A 141 -100.68 76.57 96.51
CA ILE A 141 -100.48 76.44 97.97
C ILE A 141 -100.27 77.82 98.62
N ALA A 142 -99.46 78.70 98.02
CA ALA A 142 -99.22 80.05 98.55
C ALA A 142 -100.48 80.95 98.55
N LEU A 143 -101.39 80.74 97.61
CA LEU A 143 -102.69 81.41 97.55
C LEU A 143 -103.71 80.78 98.52
N GLU A 144 -103.57 79.48 98.84
CA GLU A 144 -104.41 78.80 99.84
C GLU A 144 -104.21 79.36 101.25
N GLU A 145 -103.01 79.83 101.59
CA GLU A 145 -102.64 80.30 102.93
C GLU A 145 -103.02 81.76 103.23
N ASN A 146 -103.27 82.60 102.21
CA ASN A 146 -103.42 84.06 102.36
C ASN A 146 -104.79 84.65 101.98
N SER A 147 -105.84 83.84 101.83
CA SER A 147 -107.19 84.29 101.41
C SER A 147 -107.16 85.08 100.09
N ALA A 148 -106.86 84.38 98.99
CA ALA A 148 -106.63 84.95 97.66
C ALA A 148 -107.70 85.96 97.19
N THR A 149 -107.24 87.08 96.65
CA THR A 149 -108.06 88.13 96.05
C THR A 149 -108.41 87.82 94.59
N LYS A 150 -109.47 88.45 94.05
CA LYS A 150 -109.89 88.26 92.65
C LYS A 150 -108.77 88.53 91.63
N ALA A 151 -107.90 89.51 91.91
CA ALA A 151 -106.77 89.85 91.06
C ALA A 151 -105.69 88.75 91.03
N GLU A 152 -105.52 88.00 92.13
CA GLU A 152 -104.54 86.91 92.21
C GLU A 152 -105.01 85.65 91.48
N MET A 153 -106.32 85.39 91.46
CA MET A 153 -106.94 84.35 90.64
C MET A 153 -106.86 84.67 89.14
N GLU A 154 -107.13 85.91 88.73
CA GLU A 154 -106.98 86.34 87.33
C GLU A 154 -105.51 86.26 86.87
N ALA A 155 -104.54 86.54 87.75
CA ALA A 155 -103.11 86.38 87.45
C ALA A 155 -102.70 84.90 87.28
N LEU A 156 -103.25 84.00 88.10
CA LEU A 156 -103.02 82.56 87.97
C LEU A 156 -103.60 82.00 86.66
N GLU A 157 -104.79 82.45 86.27
CA GLU A 157 -105.42 82.08 85.00
C GLU A 157 -104.59 82.54 83.79
N ALA A 158 -104.04 83.76 83.84
CA ALA A 158 -103.12 84.26 82.83
C ALA A 158 -101.81 83.46 82.75
N GLU A 159 -101.25 83.03 83.89
CA GLU A 159 -100.03 82.20 83.93
C GLU A 159 -100.28 80.78 83.38
N ILE A 160 -101.43 80.18 83.70
CA ILE A 160 -101.86 78.89 83.15
C ILE A 160 -102.03 78.99 81.63
N ALA A 161 -102.69 80.04 81.14
CA ALA A 161 -102.83 80.28 79.71
C ALA A 161 -101.45 80.44 79.03
N GLY A 162 -100.52 81.18 79.64
CA GLY A 162 -99.15 81.33 79.15
C GLY A 162 -98.39 80.00 79.07
N LYS A 163 -98.49 79.14 80.08
CA LYS A 163 -97.86 77.81 80.09
C LYS A 163 -98.48 76.85 79.07
N LEU A 164 -99.79 76.90 78.86
CA LEU A 164 -100.46 76.13 77.80
C LEU A 164 -100.00 76.55 76.40
N VAL A 165 -99.80 77.85 76.16
CA VAL A 165 -99.24 78.36 74.89
C VAL A 165 -97.79 77.89 74.71
N ALA A 166 -96.97 77.90 75.77
CA ALA A 166 -95.60 77.38 75.71
C ALA A 166 -95.54 75.88 75.38
N LEU A 167 -96.42 75.08 75.98
CA LEU A 167 -96.55 73.65 75.68
C LEU A 167 -97.02 73.40 74.25
N GLN A 168 -97.95 74.21 73.73
CA GLN A 168 -98.37 74.12 72.33
C GLN A 168 -97.20 74.44 71.37
N GLY A 169 -96.40 75.46 71.67
CA GLY A 169 -95.21 75.80 70.86
C GLY A 169 -94.16 74.69 70.86
N GLN A 170 -93.95 74.01 71.99
CA GLN A 170 -93.06 72.84 72.06
C GLN A 170 -93.62 71.64 71.29
N LEU A 171 -94.94 71.42 71.31
CA LEU A 171 -95.59 70.36 70.56
C LEU A 171 -95.48 70.59 69.04
N ASP A 172 -95.66 71.83 68.59
CA ASP A 172 -95.52 72.19 67.17
C ASP A 172 -94.05 72.06 66.70
N ALA A 173 -93.08 72.42 67.55
CA ALA A 173 -91.66 72.20 67.26
C ALA A 173 -91.27 70.71 67.17
N LEU A 174 -91.92 69.85 67.96
CA LEU A 174 -91.75 68.40 67.89
C LEU A 174 -92.34 67.84 66.59
N ASP A 175 -93.52 68.32 66.19
CA ASP A 175 -94.18 67.92 64.94
C ASP A 175 -93.30 68.23 63.72
N VAL A 176 -92.71 69.43 63.65
CA VAL A 176 -91.78 69.81 62.58
C VAL A 176 -90.54 68.89 62.53
N ARG A 177 -89.99 68.48 63.68
CA ARG A 177 -88.85 67.56 63.73
C ARG A 177 -89.22 66.14 63.31
N VAL A 178 -90.42 65.66 63.68
CA VAL A 178 -90.93 64.36 63.23
C VAL A 178 -91.09 64.33 61.71
N VAL A 179 -91.71 65.36 61.13
CA VAL A 179 -91.84 65.49 59.66
C VAL A 179 -90.47 65.53 58.97
N ALA A 180 -89.48 66.22 59.55
CA ALA A 180 -88.12 66.25 58.99
C ALA A 180 -87.41 64.88 59.06
N LEU A 181 -87.63 64.11 60.13
CA LEU A 181 -87.10 62.75 60.27
C LEU A 181 -87.78 61.77 59.29
N GLU A 182 -89.11 61.83 59.16
CA GLU A 182 -89.85 61.05 58.16
C GLU A 182 -89.31 61.29 56.74
N LYS A 183 -88.98 62.54 56.41
CA LYS A 183 -88.33 62.87 55.15
C LYS A 183 -86.92 62.29 55.03
N SER A 184 -86.09 62.42 56.07
CA SER A 184 -84.73 61.86 56.05
C SER A 184 -84.73 60.33 55.93
N LEU A 185 -85.71 59.66 56.53
CA LEU A 185 -85.91 58.22 56.42
C LEU A 185 -86.29 57.84 54.98
N ALA A 186 -87.24 58.55 54.37
CA ALA A 186 -87.64 58.33 52.99
C ALA A 186 -86.45 58.53 52.00
N ASP A 187 -85.66 59.59 52.20
CA ASP A 187 -84.47 59.86 51.39
C ASP A 187 -83.41 58.75 51.55
N LEU A 188 -83.21 58.22 52.77
CA LEU A 188 -82.26 57.13 53.03
C LEU A 188 -82.72 55.80 52.41
N MET A 189 -84.02 55.49 52.50
CA MET A 189 -84.60 54.30 51.86
C MET A 189 -84.45 54.38 50.34
N ALA A 190 -84.76 55.53 49.73
CA ALA A 190 -84.59 55.73 48.29
C ALA A 190 -83.12 55.57 47.86
N LYS A 191 -82.18 56.08 48.66
CA LYS A 191 -80.74 55.92 48.37
C LYS A 191 -80.27 54.48 48.53
N HIS A 192 -80.77 53.76 49.53
CA HIS A 192 -80.48 52.34 49.71
C HIS A 192 -80.99 51.51 48.54
N ASP A 193 -82.21 51.75 48.06
CA ASP A 193 -82.76 51.05 46.90
C ASP A 193 -81.93 51.33 45.65
N GLU A 194 -81.47 52.58 45.45
CA GLU A 194 -80.56 52.94 44.34
C GLU A 194 -79.22 52.19 44.42
N ASP A 195 -78.61 52.11 45.61
CA ASP A 195 -77.33 51.41 45.81
C ASP A 195 -77.47 49.88 45.63
N VAL A 196 -78.60 49.30 46.03
CA VAL A 196 -78.92 47.87 45.82
C VAL A 196 -79.10 47.57 44.33
N GLU A 197 -79.84 48.40 43.59
CA GLU A 197 -80.01 48.24 42.15
C GLU A 197 -78.67 48.37 41.39
N ASP A 198 -77.80 49.31 41.79
CA ASP A 198 -76.46 49.44 41.21
C ASP A 198 -75.59 48.19 41.47
N LEU A 199 -75.64 47.62 42.68
CA LEU A 199 -74.94 46.37 43.00
C LEU A 199 -75.48 45.18 42.19
N ILE A 200 -76.80 45.06 42.04
CA ILE A 200 -77.44 44.04 41.19
C ILE A 200 -76.96 44.19 39.75
N GLY A 201 -76.92 45.42 39.23
CA GLY A 201 -76.41 45.72 37.89
C GLY A 201 -74.95 45.30 37.71
N LYS A 202 -74.07 45.63 38.66
CA LYS A 202 -72.64 45.24 38.65
C LYS A 202 -72.45 43.72 38.71
N ILE A 203 -73.22 43.03 39.54
CA ILE A 203 -73.18 41.55 39.63
C ILE A 203 -73.67 40.93 38.32
N GLY A 204 -74.73 41.47 37.71
CA GLY A 204 -75.23 41.02 36.41
C GLY A 204 -74.21 41.19 35.30
N ALA A 205 -73.52 42.34 35.25
CA ALA A 205 -72.47 42.61 34.28
C ALA A 205 -71.28 41.64 34.44
N LEU A 206 -70.84 41.39 35.68
CA LEU A 206 -69.77 40.42 35.96
C LEU A 206 -70.14 39.00 35.53
N ARG A 207 -71.37 38.55 35.79
CA ARG A 207 -71.86 37.25 35.30
C ARG A 207 -71.85 37.19 33.77
N SER A 208 -72.37 38.23 33.12
CA SER A 208 -72.40 38.30 31.65
C SER A 208 -70.99 38.29 31.02
N GLU A 209 -69.96 38.74 31.74
CA GLU A 209 -68.57 38.64 31.29
C GLU A 209 -67.93 37.28 31.60
N LEU A 210 -68.19 36.70 32.78
CA LEU A 210 -67.54 35.48 33.25
C LEU A 210 -68.14 34.20 32.65
N ASP A 211 -69.46 34.10 32.51
CA ASP A 211 -70.14 32.92 31.97
C ASP A 211 -69.64 32.51 30.56
N PRO A 212 -69.51 33.42 29.58
CA PRO A 212 -68.99 33.04 28.26
C PRO A 212 -67.50 32.66 28.32
N ARG A 213 -66.71 33.25 29.23
CA ARG A 213 -65.30 32.88 29.42
C ARG A 213 -65.18 31.47 30.00
N ILE A 214 -66.00 31.13 30.98
CA ILE A 214 -66.08 29.78 31.56
C ILE A 214 -66.50 28.78 30.49
N THR A 215 -67.56 29.07 29.74
CA THR A 215 -68.04 28.19 28.64
C THR A 215 -66.96 27.97 27.59
N THR A 216 -66.21 29.03 27.24
CA THR A 216 -65.09 28.93 26.29
C THR A 216 -63.97 28.05 26.83
N ILE A 217 -63.62 28.18 28.11
CA ILE A 217 -62.60 27.34 28.75
C ILE A 217 -63.06 25.88 28.81
N GLU A 218 -64.30 25.61 29.21
CA GLU A 218 -64.86 24.27 29.28
C GLU A 218 -64.91 23.59 27.91
N THR A 219 -65.25 24.33 26.86
CA THR A 219 -65.24 23.80 25.48
C THR A 219 -63.82 23.57 24.97
N LEU A 220 -62.88 24.50 25.17
CA LEU A 220 -61.48 24.35 24.77
C LEU A 220 -60.78 23.19 25.49
N LEU A 221 -61.07 23.00 26.77
CA LEU A 221 -60.48 21.93 27.59
C LEU A 221 -61.27 20.62 27.51
N GLU A 222 -62.41 20.60 26.82
CA GLU A 222 -63.35 19.47 26.81
C GLU A 222 -63.65 18.99 28.24
N ILE A 223 -64.04 19.93 29.12
CA ILE A 223 -64.31 19.62 30.53
C ILE A 223 -65.59 18.78 30.63
N ALA A 224 -65.47 17.56 31.14
CA ALA A 224 -66.57 16.69 31.52
C ALA A 224 -66.28 16.05 32.89
N ASP A 225 -67.27 16.01 33.78
CA ASP A 225 -67.13 15.47 35.15
C ASP A 225 -65.93 16.06 35.94
N GLY A 226 -65.59 17.31 35.67
CA GLY A 226 -64.45 18.00 36.31
C GLY A 226 -63.07 17.61 35.78
N LYS A 227 -62.96 16.89 34.65
CA LYS A 227 -61.70 16.49 34.00
C LYS A 227 -61.61 17.03 32.57
N SER A 228 -60.40 17.30 32.09
CA SER A 228 -60.15 17.82 30.73
C SER A 228 -59.83 16.69 29.76
N GLY A 229 -60.73 16.45 28.79
CA GLY A 229 -60.48 15.48 27.72
C GLY A 229 -59.29 15.84 26.83
N ALA A 230 -59.00 17.15 26.67
CA ALA A 230 -57.82 17.62 25.94
C ALA A 230 -56.50 17.21 26.61
N LEU A 231 -56.42 17.32 27.95
CA LEU A 231 -55.23 16.88 28.71
C LEU A 231 -55.06 15.36 28.70
N ASP A 232 -56.16 14.62 28.74
CA ASP A 232 -56.13 13.15 28.65
C ASP A 232 -55.58 12.71 27.29
N LYS A 233 -56.08 13.30 26.18
CA LYS A 233 -55.54 13.04 24.82
C LYS A 233 -54.04 13.34 24.71
N ILE A 234 -53.59 14.48 25.25
CA ILE A 234 -52.15 14.84 25.27
C ILE A 234 -51.35 13.79 26.05
N THR A 235 -51.89 13.32 27.18
CA THR A 235 -51.25 12.29 28.00
C THR A 235 -51.13 10.97 27.24
N ASP A 236 -52.19 10.54 26.56
CA ASP A 236 -52.20 9.33 25.73
C ASP A 236 -51.23 9.44 24.54
N GLU A 237 -51.20 10.58 23.86
CA GLU A 237 -50.26 10.85 22.76
C GLU A 237 -48.81 10.84 23.24
N LEU A 238 -48.52 11.45 24.40
CA LEU A 238 -47.19 11.42 25.02
C LEU A 238 -46.78 9.98 25.40
N ALA A 239 -47.71 9.19 25.95
CA ALA A 239 -47.45 7.78 26.27
C ALA A 239 -47.15 6.96 25.01
N ALA A 240 -47.93 7.13 23.94
CA ALA A 240 -47.71 6.45 22.67
C ALA A 240 -46.39 6.88 22.00
N GLN A 241 -46.00 8.16 22.11
CA GLN A 241 -44.70 8.62 21.64
C GLN A 241 -43.55 8.03 22.45
N LEU A 242 -43.71 7.93 23.78
CA LEU A 242 -42.70 7.33 24.65
C LEU A 242 -42.45 5.85 24.31
N GLU A 243 -43.51 5.07 24.02
CA GLU A 243 -43.36 3.69 23.55
C GLU A 243 -42.54 3.62 22.25
N LYS A 244 -42.82 4.49 21.27
CA LYS A 244 -42.06 4.54 20.00
C LYS A 244 -40.60 4.92 20.23
N ILE A 245 -40.34 5.87 21.13
CA ILE A 245 -38.97 6.28 21.48
C ILE A 245 -38.21 5.10 22.10
N ASN A 246 -38.84 4.35 23.01
CA ASN A 246 -38.22 3.19 23.64
C ASN A 246 -37.94 2.07 22.62
N ALA A 247 -38.89 1.76 21.73
CA ALA A 247 -38.69 0.78 20.67
C ALA A 247 -37.54 1.19 19.71
N ASN A 248 -37.45 2.47 19.37
CA ASN A 248 -36.33 2.98 18.58
C ASN A 248 -34.99 2.88 19.33
N ALA A 249 -34.97 3.14 20.64
CA ALA A 249 -33.76 3.01 21.45
C ALA A 249 -33.26 1.55 21.48
N GLU A 250 -34.17 0.58 21.65
CA GLU A 250 -33.84 -0.85 21.59
C GLU A 250 -33.31 -1.26 20.20
N ALA A 251 -33.95 -0.79 19.12
CA ALA A 251 -33.51 -1.07 17.76
C ALA A 251 -32.12 -0.48 17.45
N ILE A 252 -31.84 0.73 17.95
CA ILE A 252 -30.52 1.37 17.81
C ILE A 252 -29.45 0.56 18.54
N GLU A 253 -29.74 0.05 19.74
CA GLU A 253 -28.77 -0.71 20.52
C GLU A 253 -28.45 -2.08 19.90
N LEU A 254 -29.46 -2.74 19.32
CA LEU A 254 -29.26 -3.94 18.49
C LEU A 254 -28.38 -3.64 17.28
N LEU A 255 -28.70 -2.58 16.52
CA LEU A 255 -27.93 -2.18 15.34
C LEU A 255 -26.48 -1.84 15.70
N ARG A 256 -26.25 -1.16 16.83
CA ARG A 256 -24.90 -0.85 17.34
C ARG A 256 -24.12 -2.13 17.63
N THR A 257 -24.75 -3.10 18.28
CA THR A 257 -24.13 -4.38 18.63
C THR A 257 -23.75 -5.18 17.38
N ASP A 258 -24.66 -5.25 16.40
CA ASP A 258 -24.41 -5.95 15.13
C ASP A 258 -23.27 -5.29 14.35
N LEU A 259 -23.27 -3.95 14.26
CA LEU A 259 -22.18 -3.20 13.62
C LEU A 259 -20.84 -3.40 14.32
N GLU A 260 -20.81 -3.43 15.65
CA GLU A 260 -19.58 -3.69 16.41
C GLU A 260 -19.05 -5.10 16.17
N ALA A 261 -19.93 -6.10 16.08
CA ALA A 261 -19.57 -7.47 15.76
C ALA A 261 -19.01 -7.61 14.34
N GLU A 262 -19.70 -7.06 13.33
CA GLU A 262 -19.24 -7.06 11.93
C GLU A 262 -17.90 -6.35 11.77
N LEU A 263 -17.72 -5.21 12.44
CA LEU A 263 -16.48 -4.43 12.36
C LEU A 263 -15.31 -5.16 13.03
N ALA A 264 -15.57 -5.89 14.13
CA ALA A 264 -14.56 -6.76 14.75
C ALA A 264 -14.16 -7.93 13.84
N GLU A 265 -15.11 -8.56 13.14
CA GLU A 265 -14.83 -9.62 12.17
C GLU A 265 -14.03 -9.10 10.97
N GLN A 266 -14.41 -7.96 10.40
CA GLN A 266 -13.66 -7.34 9.31
C GLN A 266 -12.23 -6.97 9.73
N LEU A 267 -12.04 -6.45 10.95
CA LEU A 267 -10.72 -6.13 11.47
C LEU A 267 -9.84 -7.39 11.61
N ALA A 268 -10.43 -8.52 12.01
CA ALA A 268 -9.71 -9.80 12.08
C ALA A 268 -9.29 -10.29 10.68
N LEU A 269 -10.18 -10.20 9.69
CA LEU A 269 -9.87 -10.55 8.30
C LEU A 269 -8.76 -9.66 7.70
N ILE A 270 -8.79 -8.36 7.98
CA ILE A 270 -7.75 -7.42 7.52
C ILE A 270 -6.39 -7.80 8.09
N LYS A 271 -6.31 -8.11 9.39
CA LYS A 271 -5.06 -8.55 10.03
C LYS A 271 -4.53 -9.86 9.46
N ALA A 272 -5.41 -10.84 9.25
CA ALA A 272 -5.03 -12.11 8.64
C ALA A 272 -4.50 -11.91 7.20
N ASN A 273 -5.13 -11.02 6.43
CA ASN A 273 -4.65 -10.67 5.10
C ASN A 273 -3.30 -9.93 5.13
N GLU A 274 -3.09 -9.03 6.08
CA GLU A 274 -1.80 -8.34 6.28
C GLU A 274 -0.68 -9.35 6.57
N GLU A 275 -0.91 -10.30 7.49
CA GLU A 275 0.03 -11.38 7.78
C GLU A 275 0.32 -12.25 6.55
N ALA A 276 -0.71 -12.63 5.79
CA ALA A 276 -0.56 -13.42 4.57
C ALA A 276 0.23 -12.68 3.49
N ILE A 277 -0.03 -11.38 3.29
CA ILE A 277 0.71 -10.54 2.34
C ILE A 277 2.18 -10.45 2.74
N ASN A 278 2.47 -10.24 4.02
CA ASN A 278 3.84 -10.18 4.53
C ASN A 278 4.57 -11.51 4.29
N GLY A 279 3.93 -12.65 4.57
CA GLY A 279 4.49 -13.97 4.30
C GLY A 279 4.79 -14.21 2.81
N VAL A 280 3.89 -13.78 1.92
CA VAL A 280 4.11 -13.87 0.45
C VAL A 280 5.26 -12.95 0.01
N ALA A 281 5.37 -11.74 0.58
CA ALA A 281 6.45 -10.83 0.27
C ALA A 281 7.83 -11.40 0.67
N GLU A 282 7.91 -12.05 1.84
CA GLU A 282 9.11 -12.75 2.31
C GLU A 282 9.48 -13.94 1.40
N ASP A 283 8.53 -14.81 1.04
CA ASP A 283 8.77 -15.94 0.12
C ASP A 283 9.22 -15.45 -1.27
N LEU A 284 8.61 -14.38 -1.79
CA LEU A 284 8.99 -13.80 -3.06
C LEU A 284 10.42 -13.21 -3.02
N ALA A 285 10.78 -12.52 -1.94
CA ALA A 285 12.12 -11.99 -1.75
C ALA A 285 13.17 -13.11 -1.68
N ALA A 286 12.87 -14.20 -0.96
CA ALA A 286 13.75 -15.37 -0.89
C ALA A 286 13.95 -16.03 -2.25
N LYS A 287 12.86 -16.30 -2.99
CA LYS A 287 12.93 -16.87 -4.35
C LYS A 287 13.66 -15.96 -5.33
N TYR A 288 13.49 -14.64 -5.21
CA TYR A 288 14.22 -13.70 -6.05
C TYR A 288 15.72 -13.74 -5.77
N ALA A 289 16.13 -13.83 -4.50
CA ALA A 289 17.54 -13.97 -4.13
C ALA A 289 18.15 -15.29 -4.63
N GLU A 290 17.42 -16.41 -4.54
CA GLU A 290 17.84 -17.69 -5.12
C GLU A 290 18.01 -17.63 -6.64
N LEU A 291 17.07 -16.97 -7.34
CA LEU A 291 17.15 -16.79 -8.78
C LEU A 291 18.36 -15.96 -9.19
N VAL A 292 18.64 -14.86 -8.48
CA VAL A 292 19.81 -14.01 -8.72
C VAL A 292 21.10 -14.81 -8.53
N ALA A 293 21.22 -15.57 -7.43
CA ALA A 293 22.39 -16.40 -7.19
C ALA A 293 22.58 -17.49 -8.26
N ALA A 294 21.48 -18.12 -8.71
CA ALA A 294 21.52 -19.10 -9.80
C ALA A 294 21.94 -18.47 -11.14
N ASP A 295 21.49 -17.25 -11.44
CA ASP A 295 21.90 -16.51 -12.64
C ASP A 295 23.40 -16.14 -12.59
N GLU A 296 23.89 -15.68 -11.44
CA GLU A 296 25.32 -15.39 -11.22
C GLU A 296 26.19 -16.65 -11.44
N ASP A 297 25.80 -17.80 -10.88
CA ASP A 297 26.54 -19.05 -11.08
C ASP A 297 26.49 -19.50 -12.55
N LEU A 298 25.34 -19.39 -13.21
CA LEU A 298 25.20 -19.73 -14.63
C LEU A 298 26.07 -18.83 -15.52
N GLN A 299 26.09 -17.51 -15.28
CA GLN A 299 26.96 -16.57 -15.99
C GLN A 299 28.44 -16.93 -15.82
N LYS A 300 28.83 -17.32 -14.60
CA LYS A 300 30.19 -17.79 -14.33
C LYS A 300 30.51 -19.07 -15.10
N GLN A 301 29.64 -20.08 -15.05
CA GLN A 301 29.82 -21.33 -15.81
C GLN A 301 29.93 -21.08 -17.32
N ILE A 302 29.09 -20.19 -17.87
CA ILE A 302 29.16 -19.79 -19.30
C ILE A 302 30.51 -19.17 -19.61
N THR A 303 31.00 -18.26 -18.75
CA THR A 303 32.28 -17.57 -18.93
C THR A 303 33.45 -18.55 -18.85
N ASP A 304 33.45 -19.45 -17.86
CA ASP A 304 34.47 -20.47 -17.68
C ASP A 304 34.52 -21.42 -18.89
N ASN A 305 33.35 -21.92 -19.33
CA ASN A 305 33.24 -22.78 -20.51
C ASN A 305 33.70 -22.07 -21.79
N TYR A 306 33.35 -20.80 -21.96
CA TYR A 306 33.81 -19.99 -23.09
C TYR A 306 35.34 -19.88 -23.10
N ASN A 307 35.95 -19.55 -21.95
CA ASN A 307 37.40 -19.43 -21.83
C ASN A 307 38.11 -20.75 -22.10
N GLU A 308 37.60 -21.86 -21.57
CA GLU A 308 38.16 -23.20 -21.80
C GLU A 308 38.09 -23.57 -23.30
N LEU A 309 36.93 -23.38 -23.93
CA LEU A 309 36.74 -23.69 -25.35
C LEU A 309 37.63 -22.80 -26.23
N ASN A 310 37.71 -21.50 -25.94
CA ASN A 310 38.56 -20.57 -26.67
C ASN A 310 40.05 -20.91 -26.52
N GLY A 311 40.48 -21.38 -25.34
CA GLY A 311 41.81 -21.92 -25.11
C GLY A 311 42.10 -23.15 -25.97
N LYS A 312 41.19 -24.13 -25.99
CA LYS A 312 41.30 -25.34 -26.83
C LYS A 312 41.35 -25.00 -28.32
N ILE A 313 40.52 -24.06 -28.78
CA ILE A 313 40.52 -23.59 -30.18
C ILE A 313 41.86 -22.96 -30.54
N THR A 314 42.40 -22.11 -29.68
CA THR A 314 43.72 -21.47 -29.88
C THR A 314 44.82 -22.53 -30.03
N VAL A 315 44.90 -23.49 -29.11
CA VAL A 315 45.89 -24.60 -29.18
C VAL A 315 45.74 -25.42 -30.46
N ASN A 316 44.51 -25.77 -30.83
CA ASN A 316 44.27 -26.52 -32.06
C ASN A 316 44.67 -25.73 -33.31
N LYS A 317 44.42 -24.41 -33.32
CA LYS A 317 44.83 -23.53 -34.41
C LYS A 317 46.36 -23.52 -34.56
N GLU A 318 47.09 -23.33 -33.47
CA GLU A 318 48.56 -23.37 -33.48
C GLU A 318 49.09 -24.74 -33.93
N ALA A 319 48.45 -25.83 -33.48
CA ALA A 319 48.82 -27.19 -33.90
C ALA A 319 48.58 -27.43 -35.40
N ILE A 320 47.47 -26.91 -35.95
CA ILE A 320 47.17 -26.95 -37.39
C ILE A 320 48.21 -26.16 -38.17
N ASP A 321 48.55 -24.95 -37.74
CA ASP A 321 49.56 -24.10 -38.39
C ASP A 321 50.94 -24.80 -38.39
N ALA A 322 51.30 -25.47 -37.29
CA ALA A 322 52.53 -26.26 -37.21
C ALA A 322 52.52 -27.50 -38.11
N LEU A 323 51.39 -28.18 -38.24
CA LEU A 323 51.23 -29.30 -39.17
C LEU A 323 51.32 -28.84 -40.63
N ASP A 324 50.72 -27.69 -40.97
CA ASP A 324 50.81 -27.10 -42.32
C ASP A 324 52.26 -26.83 -42.71
N LEU A 325 53.07 -26.24 -41.81
CA LEU A 325 54.50 -26.03 -42.03
C LEU A 325 55.27 -27.35 -42.23
N ARG A 326 54.95 -28.38 -41.45
CA ARG A 326 55.58 -29.71 -41.59
C ARG A 326 55.23 -30.36 -42.91
N VAL A 327 53.97 -30.26 -43.35
CA VAL A 327 53.51 -30.78 -44.63
C VAL A 327 54.21 -30.07 -45.78
N LYS A 328 54.25 -28.73 -45.79
CA LYS A 328 55.02 -27.95 -46.77
C LYS A 328 56.49 -28.37 -46.83
N GLY A 329 57.13 -28.54 -45.68
CA GLY A 329 58.52 -29.00 -45.62
C GLY A 329 58.73 -30.43 -46.16
N ILE A 330 57.71 -31.30 -46.14
CA ILE A 330 57.74 -32.61 -46.79
C ILE A 330 57.50 -32.46 -48.30
N GLU A 331 56.50 -31.68 -48.69
CA GLU A 331 56.17 -31.36 -50.09
C GLU A 331 57.38 -30.76 -50.83
N ASP A 332 58.18 -29.91 -50.18
CA ASP A 332 59.42 -29.35 -50.75
C ASP A 332 60.54 -30.40 -50.91
N LYS A 333 60.60 -31.40 -50.02
CA LYS A 333 61.65 -32.44 -50.04
C LYS A 333 61.36 -33.58 -51.02
N LEU A 334 60.08 -33.91 -51.24
CA LEU A 334 59.65 -34.94 -52.18
C LEU A 334 60.27 -34.77 -53.59
N PRO A 335 60.19 -33.60 -54.26
CA PRO A 335 60.75 -33.44 -55.60
C PRO A 335 62.28 -33.56 -55.62
N VAL A 336 62.96 -33.19 -54.54
CA VAL A 336 64.42 -33.34 -54.41
C VAL A 336 64.80 -34.82 -54.33
N ILE A 337 64.05 -35.61 -53.56
CA ILE A 337 64.25 -37.05 -53.45
C ILE A 337 63.92 -37.73 -54.78
N GLU A 338 62.79 -37.40 -55.40
CA GLU A 338 62.41 -37.94 -56.71
C GLU A 338 63.51 -37.68 -57.76
N LYS A 339 64.01 -36.45 -57.83
CA LYS A 339 65.14 -36.10 -58.70
C LYS A 339 66.39 -36.93 -58.38
N SER A 340 66.73 -37.06 -57.10
CA SER A 340 67.91 -37.83 -56.68
C SER A 340 67.80 -39.32 -57.08
N ILE A 341 66.60 -39.91 -56.98
CA ILE A 341 66.34 -41.30 -57.42
C ILE A 341 66.54 -41.42 -58.94
N VAL A 342 66.00 -40.48 -59.72
CA VAL A 342 66.16 -40.46 -61.19
C VAL A 342 67.62 -40.29 -61.60
N ASP A 343 68.33 -39.37 -60.96
CA ASP A 343 69.74 -39.08 -61.24
C ASP A 343 70.60 -40.31 -60.89
N LEU A 344 70.39 -40.94 -59.72
CA LEU A 344 71.06 -42.19 -59.34
C LEU A 344 70.75 -43.35 -60.30
N GLY A 345 69.49 -43.48 -60.73
CA GLY A 345 69.08 -44.49 -61.70
C GLY A 345 69.82 -44.34 -63.04
N THR A 346 69.95 -43.09 -63.51
CA THR A 346 70.71 -42.77 -64.73
C THR A 346 72.19 -43.12 -64.58
N GLU A 347 72.82 -42.70 -63.49
CA GLU A 347 74.25 -42.96 -63.22
C GLU A 347 74.54 -44.46 -63.08
N LEU A 348 73.68 -45.20 -62.39
CA LEU A 348 73.84 -46.65 -62.24
C LEU A 348 73.76 -47.35 -63.59
N ASN A 349 72.80 -46.97 -64.45
CA ASN A 349 72.68 -47.53 -65.80
C ASN A 349 73.94 -47.28 -66.65
N LEU A 350 74.50 -46.06 -66.60
CA LEU A 350 75.76 -45.73 -67.30
C LEU A 350 76.94 -46.59 -66.83
N ARG A 351 77.05 -46.84 -65.52
CA ARG A 351 78.10 -47.71 -64.95
C ARG A 351 77.90 -49.17 -65.36
N ILE A 352 76.67 -49.68 -65.30
CA ILE A 352 76.34 -51.04 -65.74
C ILE A 352 76.74 -51.23 -67.22
N ASP A 353 76.37 -50.29 -68.08
CA ASP A 353 76.75 -50.33 -69.51
C ASP A 353 78.26 -50.32 -69.71
N SER A 354 78.99 -49.52 -68.92
CA SER A 354 80.46 -49.47 -68.96
C SER A 354 81.09 -50.80 -68.55
N VAL A 355 80.58 -51.44 -67.49
CA VAL A 355 81.05 -52.77 -67.05
C VAL A 355 80.77 -53.83 -68.13
N PHE A 356 79.57 -53.86 -68.71
CA PHE A 356 79.25 -54.80 -69.79
C PHE A 356 80.17 -54.63 -71.00
N LYS A 357 80.46 -53.39 -71.39
CA LYS A 357 81.42 -53.09 -72.46
C LYS A 357 82.82 -53.59 -72.12
N LEU A 358 83.30 -53.36 -70.89
CA LEU A 358 84.62 -53.82 -70.45
C LEU A 358 84.72 -55.35 -70.47
N VAL A 359 83.77 -56.05 -69.84
CA VAL A 359 83.75 -57.52 -69.78
C VAL A 359 83.71 -58.14 -71.18
N SER A 360 82.96 -57.56 -72.11
CA SER A 360 82.86 -58.09 -73.49
C SER A 360 84.13 -57.89 -74.31
N ASN A 361 84.95 -56.88 -73.96
CA ASN A 361 86.08 -56.44 -74.75
C ASN A 361 87.45 -56.73 -74.13
N ARG A 362 87.54 -57.20 -72.88
CA ARG A 362 88.81 -57.44 -72.19
C ARG A 362 89.35 -58.84 -72.46
N LEU A 363 90.55 -58.93 -73.02
CA LEU A 363 91.28 -60.19 -73.17
C LEU A 363 91.77 -60.64 -71.78
N THR A 364 91.53 -61.90 -71.44
CA THR A 364 91.91 -62.49 -70.15
C THR A 364 92.97 -63.56 -70.31
N ALA A 365 93.00 -64.27 -71.45
CA ALA A 365 94.02 -65.27 -71.73
C ALA A 365 94.27 -65.43 -73.23
N ILE A 366 95.51 -65.80 -73.55
CA ILE A 366 95.95 -66.23 -74.87
C ILE A 366 96.61 -67.60 -74.69
N THR A 367 96.37 -68.53 -75.61
CA THR A 367 96.95 -69.88 -75.57
C THR A 367 97.40 -70.29 -76.96
N LEU A 368 98.60 -70.83 -77.11
CA LEU A 368 99.07 -71.35 -78.38
C LEU A 368 98.17 -72.51 -78.84
N ALA A 369 97.85 -72.54 -80.13
CA ALA A 369 97.21 -73.66 -80.79
C ALA A 369 98.26 -74.30 -81.71
N PRO A 370 99.14 -75.16 -81.16
CA PRO A 370 100.31 -75.65 -81.87
C PRO A 370 99.93 -76.54 -83.05
N ASN A 371 100.66 -76.38 -84.15
CA ASN A 371 100.64 -77.28 -85.31
C ASN A 371 101.92 -78.11 -85.43
N ALA A 372 102.87 -77.93 -84.51
CA ALA A 372 104.11 -78.66 -84.42
C ALA A 372 104.55 -78.79 -82.94
N TYR A 373 105.34 -79.82 -82.66
CA TYR A 373 105.95 -80.05 -81.36
C TYR A 373 107.44 -80.36 -81.56
N LEU A 374 108.29 -79.83 -80.69
CA LEU A 374 109.71 -80.16 -80.61
C LEU A 374 109.95 -80.76 -79.23
N ASP A 375 110.38 -82.03 -79.18
CA ASP A 375 110.64 -82.78 -77.94
C ASP A 375 109.52 -82.70 -76.88
N GLY A 376 108.26 -82.70 -77.35
CA GLY A 376 107.06 -82.65 -76.51
C GLY A 376 106.61 -81.24 -76.11
N ILE A 377 107.37 -80.20 -76.47
CA ILE A 377 107.05 -78.79 -76.24
C ILE A 377 106.29 -78.24 -77.47
N GLU A 378 105.21 -77.50 -77.21
CA GLU A 378 104.44 -76.80 -78.26
C GLU A 378 105.35 -75.84 -79.03
N ALA A 379 105.39 -75.96 -80.36
CA ALA A 379 106.39 -75.26 -81.16
C ALA A 379 105.80 -74.60 -82.42
N ILE A 380 106.43 -73.50 -82.83
CA ILE A 380 106.17 -72.84 -84.11
C ILE A 380 107.28 -73.20 -85.09
N LYS A 381 106.90 -73.80 -86.23
CA LYS A 381 107.85 -74.25 -87.24
C LYS A 381 108.24 -73.12 -88.19
N PHE A 382 109.52 -72.74 -88.18
CA PHE A 382 110.13 -71.83 -89.16
C PHE A 382 111.00 -72.59 -90.16
N THR A 383 110.84 -72.30 -91.46
CA THR A 383 111.77 -72.75 -92.51
C THR A 383 112.81 -71.66 -92.76
N SER A 384 114.04 -71.89 -92.28
CA SER A 384 115.06 -70.85 -92.09
C SER A 384 115.91 -70.49 -93.31
N LEU A 385 115.75 -71.15 -94.45
CA LEU A 385 116.55 -70.88 -95.66
C LEU A 385 115.66 -70.55 -96.86
N VAL A 386 115.82 -69.33 -97.37
CA VAL A 386 115.49 -68.97 -98.75
C VAL A 386 116.82 -68.70 -99.45
N TYR A 387 117.21 -69.57 -100.38
CA TYR A 387 118.46 -69.45 -101.15
C TYR A 387 118.25 -68.50 -102.34
N ARG A 388 119.07 -67.44 -102.44
CA ARG A 388 119.20 -66.62 -103.65
C ARG A 388 120.49 -67.02 -104.38
N PRO A 389 120.48 -67.16 -105.72
CA PRO A 389 121.68 -67.52 -106.46
C PRO A 389 122.79 -66.47 -106.26
N MET A 390 124.03 -66.94 -106.10
CA MET A 390 125.24 -66.15 -105.86
C MET A 390 125.69 -65.50 -107.18
N GLU A 391 125.98 -64.20 -107.17
CA GLU A 391 126.42 -63.45 -108.37
C GLU A 391 127.91 -63.75 -108.69
N ALA A 392 128.28 -63.64 -109.96
CA ALA A 392 129.49 -64.26 -110.53
C ALA A 392 130.84 -63.74 -110.00
N ASP A 393 130.88 -62.66 -109.23
CA ASP A 393 132.07 -61.99 -108.72
C ASP A 393 132.24 -62.03 -107.18
N GLU A 394 131.34 -62.67 -106.44
CA GLU A 394 131.38 -62.74 -104.95
C GLU A 394 132.49 -63.63 -104.36
N ASN A 395 133.31 -64.29 -105.19
CA ASN A 395 134.27 -65.32 -104.73
C ASN A 395 135.76 -64.94 -104.86
N SER A 396 136.10 -63.67 -105.07
CA SER A 396 137.50 -63.28 -105.40
C SER A 396 138.38 -62.87 -104.21
N LEU A 397 137.86 -62.59 -103.01
CA LEU A 397 138.65 -62.37 -101.79
C LEU A 397 137.82 -62.75 -100.57
N ILE A 398 138.30 -63.66 -99.72
CA ILE A 398 137.80 -63.87 -98.36
C ILE A 398 138.23 -62.63 -97.56
N PRO A 399 137.32 -61.74 -97.11
CA PRO A 399 137.71 -60.62 -96.25
C PRO A 399 138.00 -61.20 -94.86
N SER A 400 139.29 -61.43 -94.59
CA SER A 400 139.80 -61.61 -93.24
C SER A 400 139.69 -60.27 -92.51
N GLY A 401 138.56 -60.04 -91.83
CA GLY A 401 138.29 -58.83 -91.04
C GLY A 401 136.96 -58.17 -91.43
N MET A 402 136.11 -57.92 -90.43
CA MET A 402 134.85 -57.18 -90.58
C MET A 402 135.09 -55.82 -91.25
N GLU A 403 134.79 -55.71 -92.55
CA GLU A 403 134.52 -54.42 -93.19
C GLU A 403 133.02 -54.10 -92.99
N PRO A 404 132.67 -52.96 -92.36
CA PRO A 404 131.28 -52.57 -92.09
C PRO A 404 130.41 -52.36 -93.34
N ASP A 405 131.01 -52.30 -94.53
CA ASP A 405 130.39 -51.74 -95.72
C ASP A 405 130.04 -52.80 -96.79
N LYS A 406 130.23 -54.11 -96.51
CA LYS A 406 129.83 -55.25 -97.36
C LYS A 406 129.25 -56.41 -96.54
N PRO A 407 128.02 -56.28 -96.01
CA PRO A 407 127.38 -57.37 -95.26
C PRO A 407 126.98 -58.53 -96.18
N TYR A 408 127.18 -59.76 -95.70
CA TYR A 408 126.56 -60.95 -96.29
C TYR A 408 125.05 -60.72 -96.41
N ASN A 409 124.46 -61.09 -97.55
CA ASN A 409 123.00 -61.13 -97.70
C ASN A 409 122.42 -62.18 -96.74
N PHE A 410 121.99 -61.75 -95.56
CA PHE A 410 121.41 -62.65 -94.55
C PHE A 410 120.14 -63.31 -95.09
N SER A 411 120.06 -64.64 -94.99
CA SER A 411 118.85 -65.38 -95.37
C SER A 411 117.71 -65.04 -94.40
N THR A 412 116.58 -64.61 -94.96
CA THR A 412 115.34 -64.42 -94.19
C THR A 412 114.44 -65.65 -94.37
N ALA A 413 113.85 -66.11 -93.27
CA ALA A 413 112.93 -67.24 -93.29
C ALA A 413 111.63 -66.89 -94.04
N ALA A 414 111.01 -67.88 -94.68
CA ALA A 414 109.64 -67.74 -95.16
C ALA A 414 108.70 -67.50 -93.97
N PRO A 415 107.64 -66.67 -94.10
CA PRO A 415 106.70 -66.43 -93.01
C PRO A 415 106.05 -67.73 -92.53
N ALA A 416 106.13 -68.00 -91.23
CA ALA A 416 105.41 -69.09 -90.57
C ALA A 416 104.07 -68.58 -90.05
N GLU A 417 103.07 -69.46 -89.95
CA GLU A 417 101.77 -69.14 -89.35
C GLU A 417 101.69 -69.76 -87.95
N ALA A 418 101.50 -68.90 -86.95
CA ALA A 418 101.29 -69.29 -85.57
C ALA A 418 99.83 -68.99 -85.19
N SER A 419 99.15 -69.99 -84.62
CA SER A 419 97.72 -69.90 -84.28
C SER A 419 97.54 -69.87 -82.77
N TYR A 420 96.65 -69.02 -82.27
CA TYR A 420 96.38 -68.86 -80.83
C TYR A 420 94.89 -68.83 -80.53
N LYS A 421 94.45 -69.37 -79.40
CA LYS A 421 93.10 -69.21 -78.86
C LYS A 421 93.05 -68.05 -77.89
N PHE A 422 92.05 -67.18 -78.04
CA PHE A 422 91.85 -65.99 -77.21
C PHE A 422 90.63 -66.19 -76.31
N ASN A 423 90.70 -65.73 -75.05
CA ASN A 423 89.59 -65.73 -74.10
C ASN A 423 89.29 -64.32 -73.59
N PRO A 424 88.07 -63.78 -73.74
CA PRO A 424 86.93 -64.38 -74.42
C PRO A 424 87.17 -64.48 -75.92
N ARG A 425 86.51 -65.46 -76.55
CA ARG A 425 86.58 -65.64 -78.02
C ARG A 425 86.00 -64.46 -78.80
N SER A 426 85.17 -63.64 -78.14
CA SER A 426 84.59 -62.40 -78.68
C SER A 426 85.53 -61.20 -78.65
N PHE A 427 86.76 -61.35 -78.16
CA PHE A 427 87.72 -60.25 -78.08
C PHE A 427 87.95 -59.60 -79.45
N LYS A 428 87.78 -58.27 -79.53
CA LYS A 428 88.02 -57.50 -80.76
C LYS A 428 89.52 -57.29 -80.91
N LEU A 429 90.12 -57.85 -81.97
CA LEU A 429 91.57 -57.84 -82.15
C LEU A 429 92.20 -56.43 -82.14
N LYS A 430 91.47 -55.42 -82.62
CA LYS A 430 91.90 -54.01 -82.59
C LYS A 430 92.08 -53.41 -81.19
N ASN A 431 91.57 -54.07 -80.15
CA ASN A 431 91.66 -53.61 -78.76
C ASN A 431 92.95 -54.07 -78.07
N ALA A 432 93.94 -54.55 -78.81
CA ALA A 432 95.30 -54.74 -78.31
C ALA A 432 96.32 -54.43 -79.40
N ASP A 433 97.52 -54.09 -78.97
CA ASP A 433 98.74 -54.13 -79.77
C ASP A 433 99.48 -55.44 -79.49
N TYR A 434 100.00 -56.09 -80.52
CA TYR A 434 100.61 -57.42 -80.41
C TYR A 434 102.08 -57.36 -80.75
N SER A 435 102.89 -58.10 -79.99
CA SER A 435 104.32 -58.25 -80.23
C SER A 435 104.78 -59.61 -79.74
N TYR A 436 105.72 -60.22 -80.45
CA TYR A 436 106.46 -61.33 -79.88
C TYR A 436 107.64 -60.77 -79.12
N VAL A 437 107.77 -61.20 -77.87
CA VAL A 437 108.93 -60.90 -77.05
C VAL A 437 109.78 -62.15 -76.92
N ASN A 438 111.09 -61.95 -76.84
CA ASN A 438 111.97 -63.03 -76.49
C ASN A 438 111.83 -63.36 -75.02
N ARG A 439 111.90 -64.64 -74.72
CA ARG A 439 111.97 -65.11 -73.34
C ARG A 439 113.21 -65.95 -73.17
N THR A 440 113.97 -65.67 -72.12
CA THR A 440 115.03 -66.56 -71.67
C THR A 440 114.41 -67.55 -70.69
N ALA A 441 114.39 -68.81 -71.07
CA ALA A 441 114.11 -69.92 -70.16
C ALA A 441 115.41 -70.68 -69.98
N GLU A 442 115.79 -70.94 -68.74
CA GLU A 442 116.92 -71.81 -68.45
C GLU A 442 116.50 -73.25 -68.75
N VAL A 443 116.93 -73.76 -69.91
CA VAL A 443 117.05 -75.21 -70.09
C VAL A 443 118.11 -75.63 -69.09
N LEU A 444 117.79 -76.54 -68.15
CA LEU A 444 118.66 -76.94 -67.05
C LEU A 444 119.87 -77.76 -67.54
N THR A 445 120.78 -77.11 -68.28
CA THR A 445 122.12 -77.51 -68.70
C THR A 445 122.94 -76.23 -68.97
N SER A 446 124.13 -76.14 -68.39
CA SER A 446 124.91 -74.91 -68.14
C SER A 446 125.35 -74.10 -69.38
N PHE A 447 124.90 -72.83 -69.51
CA PHE A 447 125.61 -71.58 -69.91
C PHE A 447 124.72 -70.54 -70.67
N ARG A 448 125.19 -69.29 -70.67
CA ARG A 448 124.51 -67.99 -70.92
C ARG A 448 123.69 -67.83 -72.23
N SER A 449 122.53 -67.16 -72.11
CA SER A 449 121.71 -66.64 -73.22
C SER A 449 122.31 -65.41 -73.93
N ALA A 450 121.97 -65.26 -75.22
CA ALA A 450 122.32 -64.15 -76.09
C ALA A 450 121.70 -62.80 -75.68
N GLU A 451 122.41 -61.71 -76.00
CA GLU A 451 121.96 -60.31 -75.82
C GLU A 451 120.68 -60.00 -76.63
N VAL A 452 119.86 -59.11 -76.05
CA VAL A 452 118.45 -58.87 -76.37
C VAL A 452 118.24 -58.31 -77.79
N SER A 453 117.73 -59.15 -78.71
CA SER A 453 117.11 -58.71 -79.96
C SER A 453 115.98 -59.66 -80.36
N ASN A 454 114.76 -59.16 -80.62
CA ASN A 454 113.60 -60.00 -80.95
C ASN A 454 113.95 -61.04 -82.03
N PHE A 455 113.67 -62.31 -81.76
CA PHE A 455 113.99 -63.40 -82.69
C PHE A 455 113.03 -63.43 -83.89
N VAL A 456 111.82 -62.88 -83.73
CA VAL A 456 110.79 -62.87 -84.76
C VAL A 456 110.11 -61.50 -84.85
N GLU A 457 109.65 -61.16 -86.04
CA GLU A 457 108.73 -60.04 -86.31
C GLU A 457 107.36 -60.55 -86.75
N ILE A 458 106.30 -59.80 -86.43
CA ILE A 458 104.96 -60.04 -86.97
C ILE A 458 104.85 -59.36 -88.33
N ILE A 459 104.32 -60.07 -89.32
CA ILE A 459 104.08 -59.56 -90.67
C ILE A 459 102.58 -59.35 -90.87
N GLY A 460 102.20 -58.09 -91.07
CA GLY A 460 100.80 -57.70 -91.28
C GLY A 460 99.97 -57.79 -90.00
N GLU A 461 98.66 -57.68 -90.15
CA GLU A 461 97.71 -57.72 -89.03
C GLU A 461 97.33 -59.17 -88.66
N PRO A 462 97.05 -59.45 -87.38
CA PRO A 462 96.52 -60.74 -86.96
C PRO A 462 95.14 -61.01 -87.57
N VAL A 463 94.90 -62.26 -87.97
CA VAL A 463 93.66 -62.66 -88.64
C VAL A 463 92.91 -63.68 -87.80
N TYR A 464 91.64 -63.39 -87.48
CA TYR A 464 90.78 -64.36 -86.83
C TYR A 464 90.28 -65.42 -87.82
N LYS A 465 90.52 -66.69 -87.50
CA LYS A 465 90.07 -67.85 -88.27
C LYS A 465 88.87 -68.49 -87.56
N ALA A 466 87.67 -68.13 -88.01
CA ALA A 466 86.42 -68.53 -87.37
C ALA A 466 86.25 -70.05 -87.22
N VAL A 467 86.68 -70.83 -88.24
CA VAL A 467 86.53 -72.29 -88.30
C VAL A 467 87.21 -72.99 -87.12
N ASP A 468 88.44 -72.59 -86.80
CA ASP A 468 89.25 -73.24 -85.76
C ASP A 468 89.23 -72.46 -84.43
N GLY A 469 88.66 -71.25 -84.44
CA GLY A 469 88.61 -70.37 -83.28
C GLY A 469 89.95 -69.81 -82.87
N THR A 470 90.88 -69.74 -83.80
CA THR A 470 92.24 -69.25 -83.56
C THR A 470 92.44 -67.88 -84.19
N VAL A 471 93.35 -67.11 -83.62
CA VAL A 471 93.93 -65.91 -84.19
C VAL A 471 95.28 -66.30 -84.75
N ASN A 472 95.47 -66.07 -86.04
CA ASN A 472 96.66 -66.45 -86.76
C ASN A 472 97.56 -65.24 -86.94
N PHE A 473 98.83 -65.40 -86.60
CA PHE A 473 99.91 -64.44 -86.79
C PHE A 473 100.88 -64.98 -87.83
N LYS A 474 101.22 -64.15 -88.81
CA LYS A 474 102.32 -64.46 -89.73
C LYS A 474 103.61 -63.92 -89.12
N LEU A 475 104.60 -64.79 -88.95
CA LEU A 475 105.85 -64.48 -88.27
C LEU A 475 107.03 -64.67 -89.20
N ARG A 476 108.01 -63.77 -89.18
CA ARG A 476 109.31 -63.99 -89.83
C ARG A 476 110.41 -64.02 -88.80
N ARG A 477 111.30 -65.01 -88.92
CA ARG A 477 112.52 -65.10 -88.13
C ARG A 477 113.52 -64.04 -88.58
N LEU A 478 113.98 -63.22 -87.65
CA LEU A 478 115.00 -62.21 -87.86
C LEU A 478 116.39 -62.84 -87.75
N ASN A 479 117.31 -62.38 -88.59
CA ASN A 479 118.72 -62.77 -88.60
C ASN A 479 118.93 -64.28 -88.39
N ALA A 480 118.28 -65.12 -89.22
CA ALA A 480 118.21 -66.57 -89.03
C ALA A 480 119.59 -67.25 -88.88
N HIS A 481 120.63 -66.64 -89.45
CA HIS A 481 122.01 -67.10 -89.33
C HIS A 481 122.58 -66.87 -87.92
N SER A 482 122.47 -65.67 -87.35
CA SER A 482 123.03 -65.34 -86.03
C SER A 482 122.15 -65.80 -84.87
N THR A 483 120.86 -66.08 -85.13
CA THR A 483 119.93 -66.65 -84.15
C THR A 483 119.82 -68.18 -84.28
N SER A 484 120.59 -68.80 -85.16
CA SER A 484 120.62 -70.25 -85.36
C SER A 484 121.21 -70.95 -84.14
N THR A 485 120.64 -72.10 -83.80
CA THR A 485 121.00 -72.89 -82.62
C THR A 485 122.08 -73.93 -82.89
N THR A 486 122.74 -73.83 -84.06
CA THR A 486 123.77 -74.76 -84.54
C THR A 486 125.12 -74.04 -84.65
N PRO A 487 126.19 -74.49 -83.97
CA PRO A 487 127.50 -73.84 -84.05
C PRO A 487 128.10 -73.99 -85.46
N LEU A 488 128.34 -72.85 -86.13
CA LEU A 488 128.79 -72.76 -87.52
C LEU A 488 130.31 -72.91 -87.71
N ASN A 489 131.08 -73.29 -86.67
CA ASN A 489 132.51 -73.50 -86.78
C ASN A 489 132.88 -74.98 -86.51
N PRO A 490 133.20 -75.78 -87.55
CA PRO A 490 133.58 -77.19 -87.43
C PRO A 490 134.79 -77.43 -86.54
N GLU A 491 135.74 -76.47 -86.46
CA GLU A 491 136.94 -76.59 -85.64
C GLU A 491 136.64 -76.45 -84.13
N VAL A 492 135.63 -75.65 -83.78
CA VAL A 492 135.15 -75.50 -82.38
C VAL A 492 134.34 -76.72 -81.95
N TRP A 493 133.61 -77.36 -82.87
CA TRP A 493 132.87 -78.60 -82.60
C TRP A 493 133.80 -79.80 -82.34
N ALA A 494 134.97 -79.84 -83.00
CA ALA A 494 135.99 -80.85 -82.78
C ALA A 494 136.81 -80.63 -81.49
N MET A 495 137.08 -79.38 -81.08
CA MET A 495 137.77 -79.07 -79.83
C MET A 495 136.94 -79.36 -78.56
N ASN A 496 135.61 -79.42 -78.67
CA ASN A 496 134.68 -79.72 -77.57
C ASN A 496 134.16 -81.18 -77.56
N GLY A 497 134.94 -82.13 -78.10
CA GLY A 497 134.67 -83.56 -77.91
C GLY A 497 133.38 -84.10 -78.51
N GLY A 498 132.80 -83.43 -79.51
CA GLY A 498 131.60 -83.91 -80.22
C GLY A 498 130.26 -83.69 -79.51
N ASN A 499 130.23 -83.01 -78.36
CA ASN A 499 129.00 -82.64 -77.64
C ASN A 499 128.61 -81.17 -77.90
N GLY A 500 128.31 -80.82 -79.15
CA GLY A 500 127.71 -79.52 -79.44
C GLY A 500 126.26 -79.46 -78.95
N GLU A 501 126.03 -78.90 -77.77
CA GLU A 501 124.70 -78.74 -77.17
C GLU A 501 123.84 -77.74 -77.96
N ARG A 502 122.57 -78.10 -78.21
CA ARG A 502 121.59 -77.27 -78.91
C ARG A 502 120.96 -76.28 -77.92
N VAL A 503 121.17 -74.99 -78.14
CA VAL A 503 120.41 -73.93 -77.45
C VAL A 503 119.01 -73.87 -78.06
N GLU A 504 117.93 -73.81 -77.28
CA GLU A 504 116.57 -73.62 -77.82
C GLU A 504 116.12 -72.16 -77.69
N ASN A 505 115.49 -71.63 -78.73
CA ASN A 505 114.98 -70.25 -78.71
C ASN A 505 113.52 -70.25 -78.27
N PHE A 506 113.22 -69.53 -77.19
CA PHE A 506 111.86 -69.32 -76.69
C PHE A 506 111.35 -67.92 -77.05
N ILE A 507 110.10 -67.86 -77.52
CA ILE A 507 109.39 -66.62 -77.84
C ILE A 507 108.01 -66.68 -77.19
N ALA A 508 107.53 -65.55 -76.69
CA ALA A 508 106.19 -65.41 -76.13
C ALA A 508 105.41 -64.37 -76.93
N LEU A 509 104.11 -64.60 -77.14
CA LEU A 509 103.21 -63.60 -77.70
C LEU A 509 102.69 -62.71 -76.57
N GLU A 510 102.95 -61.41 -76.65
CA GLU A 510 102.35 -60.41 -75.77
C GLU A 510 101.29 -59.61 -76.52
N ALA A 511 100.17 -59.37 -75.84
CA ALA A 511 99.13 -58.44 -76.26
C ALA A 511 98.99 -57.34 -75.21
N LYS A 512 99.36 -56.11 -75.57
CA LYS A 512 99.13 -54.92 -74.74
C LYS A 512 97.73 -54.38 -75.03
N LEU A 513 96.84 -54.43 -74.05
CA LEU A 513 95.44 -54.05 -74.23
C LEU A 513 95.30 -52.53 -74.37
N LYS A 514 94.29 -52.11 -75.13
CA LYS A 514 93.96 -50.70 -75.41
C LYS A 514 92.47 -50.49 -75.63
N ALA A 515 92.06 -49.21 -75.69
CA ALA A 515 90.70 -48.78 -76.01
C ALA A 515 89.65 -49.49 -75.13
N GLU A 516 88.58 -50.05 -75.73
CA GLU A 516 87.45 -50.66 -75.00
C GLU A 516 87.82 -51.87 -74.12
N ALA A 517 89.06 -52.37 -74.21
CA ALA A 517 89.58 -53.44 -73.35
C ALA A 517 90.16 -52.94 -72.01
N LEU A 518 90.31 -51.62 -71.82
CA LEU A 518 90.82 -50.99 -70.59
C LEU A 518 89.67 -50.34 -69.81
N ALA A 519 89.72 -50.47 -68.48
CA ALA A 519 88.87 -49.68 -67.59
C ALA A 519 89.34 -48.22 -67.54
N GLU A 520 88.46 -47.30 -67.13
CA GLU A 520 88.82 -45.90 -66.93
C GLU A 520 89.95 -45.79 -65.88
N GLY A 521 91.06 -45.11 -66.25
CA GLY A 521 92.25 -44.99 -65.42
C GLY A 521 93.21 -46.18 -65.46
N GLU A 522 92.89 -47.24 -66.19
CA GLU A 522 93.75 -48.42 -66.33
C GLU A 522 94.76 -48.28 -67.48
N THR A 523 96.05 -48.53 -67.22
CA THR A 523 97.12 -48.49 -68.23
C THR A 523 98.01 -49.74 -68.14
N ASP A 524 98.75 -50.02 -69.21
CA ASP A 524 99.80 -51.06 -69.26
C ASP A 524 99.35 -52.50 -68.95
N VAL A 525 98.08 -52.83 -69.22
CA VAL A 525 97.58 -54.20 -69.11
C VAL A 525 98.14 -55.03 -70.26
N VAL A 526 98.88 -56.08 -69.94
CA VAL A 526 99.46 -57.02 -70.89
C VAL A 526 98.94 -58.43 -70.60
N VAL A 527 98.53 -59.14 -71.65
CA VAL A 527 98.24 -60.57 -71.61
C VAL A 527 99.24 -61.28 -72.49
N ALA A 528 99.95 -62.26 -71.94
CA ALA A 528 100.99 -62.99 -72.65
C ALA A 528 100.66 -64.49 -72.74
N ALA A 529 101.07 -65.10 -73.84
CA ALA A 529 101.16 -66.54 -73.99
C ALA A 529 102.64 -66.92 -74.20
N PRO A 530 103.16 -67.91 -73.44
CA PRO A 530 104.52 -68.40 -73.62
C PRO A 530 104.74 -69.09 -74.96
#